data_AF-A0A8C4GPG1-F1
#
_entry.id   AF-A0A8C4GPG1-F1
#
_cell.length_a   1.000
_cell.length_b   1.000
_cell.length_c   1.000
_cell.angle_alpha   90.00
_cell.angle_beta   90.00
_cell.angle_gamma   90.00
#
_symmetry.space_group_name_H-M   'P 1'
#
loop_
_entity.id
_entity.type
_entity.pdbx_description
1 polymer ?
#
loop_
_entity_poly.entity_id
_entity_poly.type
_entity_poly.pdbx_seq_one_letter_code
_entity_poly.pdbx_strand_id
1 'polypeptide(L)'
;MSPLCDSCGEHIHKLNQQVSVMRKEIKNLRQMLDSAVRAHRKHMVSIQSAVSNIGLSEPDIDQTPPPPPSPASAQAALEQGNIQTVPIGYISSCFSVKNGTPRQPTICGPSRAELRIRQSVFNNPEHALVGLEQYSHVWIIFLFHKNGHMSYKAKVKPPRLNGQRVGVYSTRSPHRPNALGLTLAKLDKIAGDTVHLSDIDMIAGTPVLDIKPYIPEYDSPHTRMGTDSEPYDSNTDQPQATTEAETSTMCWRTSGHM
;
A
#
# COMPACT_ATOMS: atom_id res chain seq x y z
N MET A 1 5.96 -64.29 25.59
CA MET A 1 5.16 -63.41 24.71
C MET A 1 4.18 -62.66 25.61
N SER A 2 4.39 -61.37 25.82
CA SER A 2 3.58 -60.57 26.75
C SER A 2 2.14 -60.40 26.25
N PRO A 3 1.12 -60.48 27.12
CA PRO A 3 -0.26 -60.30 26.70
C PRO A 3 -0.49 -58.82 26.37
N LEU A 4 -0.97 -58.56 25.16
CA LEU A 4 -1.42 -57.23 24.75
C LEU A 4 -2.59 -56.80 25.65
N CYS A 5 -2.50 -55.59 26.19
CA CYS A 5 -3.50 -54.97 27.04
C CYS A 5 -4.81 -54.74 26.26
N ASP A 6 -5.87 -55.49 26.60
CA ASP A 6 -7.22 -55.38 25.99
C ASP A 6 -7.82 -53.95 26.07
N SER A 7 -7.38 -53.15 27.04
CA SER A 7 -7.84 -51.76 27.22
C SER A 7 -7.41 -50.81 26.10
N CYS A 8 -6.32 -51.09 25.37
CA CYS A 8 -5.85 -50.23 24.29
C CYS A 8 -6.69 -50.38 23.00
N GLY A 9 -7.21 -51.59 22.74
CA GLY A 9 -8.03 -51.88 21.56
C GLY A 9 -9.38 -51.16 21.59
N GLU A 10 -10.05 -51.17 22.75
CA GLU A 10 -11.32 -50.46 22.94
C GLU A 10 -11.17 -48.93 22.80
N HIS A 11 -10.04 -48.38 23.27
CA HIS A 11 -9.78 -46.95 23.19
C HIS A 11 -9.57 -46.49 21.74
N ILE A 12 -8.82 -47.27 20.95
CA ILE A 12 -8.62 -47.03 19.52
C ILE A 12 -9.94 -47.15 18.76
N HIS A 13 -10.79 -48.12 19.10
CA HIS A 13 -12.11 -48.27 18.49
C HIS A 13 -13.01 -47.05 18.76
N LYS A 14 -13.05 -46.54 20.00
CA LYS A 14 -13.80 -45.33 20.37
C LYS A 14 -13.31 -44.09 19.61
N LEU A 15 -11.99 -43.90 19.49
CA LEU A 15 -11.40 -42.78 18.73
C LEU A 15 -11.75 -42.86 17.24
N ASN A 16 -11.67 -44.05 16.62
CA ASN A 16 -12.04 -44.24 15.22
C ASN A 16 -13.53 -43.96 14.98
N GLN A 17 -14.39 -44.35 15.92
CA GLN A 17 -15.82 -44.03 15.86
C GLN A 17 -16.06 -42.53 15.95
N GLN A 18 -15.38 -41.81 16.85
CA GLN A 18 -15.46 -40.36 16.96
C GLN A 18 -14.97 -39.65 15.68
N VAL A 19 -13.85 -40.09 15.09
CA VAL A 19 -13.35 -39.55 13.82
C VAL A 19 -14.35 -39.78 12.68
N SER A 20 -15.00 -40.95 12.65
CA SER A 20 -16.05 -41.25 11.66
C SER A 20 -17.24 -40.29 11.79
N VAL A 21 -17.70 -40.02 13.02
CA VAL A 21 -18.77 -39.05 13.30
C VAL A 21 -18.37 -37.65 12.88
N MET A 22 -17.19 -37.17 13.28
CA MET A 22 -16.69 -35.84 12.92
C MET A 22 -16.56 -35.66 11.39
N ARG A 23 -16.10 -36.69 10.67
CA ARG A 23 -16.05 -36.65 9.19
C ARG A 23 -17.44 -36.50 8.57
N LYS A 24 -18.45 -37.19 9.14
CA LYS A 24 -19.83 -37.09 8.70
C LYS A 24 -20.42 -35.71 9.00
N GLU A 25 -20.12 -35.13 10.16
CA GLU A 25 -20.52 -33.76 10.50
C GLU A 25 -19.87 -32.73 9.58
N ILE A 26 -18.57 -32.81 9.31
CA ILE A 26 -17.88 -31.91 8.37
C ILE A 26 -18.52 -32.01 6.97
N LYS A 27 -18.87 -33.22 6.52
CA LYS A 27 -19.56 -33.41 5.23
C LYS A 27 -20.94 -32.75 5.24
N ASN A 28 -21.71 -32.91 6.32
CA ASN A 28 -23.01 -32.26 6.47
C ASN A 28 -22.89 -30.73 6.50
N LEU A 29 -21.93 -30.18 7.25
CA LEU A 29 -21.68 -28.74 7.33
C LEU A 29 -21.31 -28.16 5.96
N ARG A 30 -20.46 -28.84 5.18
CA ARG A 30 -20.14 -28.45 3.80
C ARG A 30 -21.38 -28.46 2.90
N GLN A 31 -22.21 -29.49 3.01
CA GLN A 31 -23.45 -29.58 2.22
C GLN A 31 -24.47 -28.48 2.58
N MET A 32 -24.56 -28.11 3.86
CA MET A 32 -25.38 -26.98 4.30
C MET A 32 -24.82 -25.65 3.77
N LEU A 33 -23.50 -25.44 3.83
CA LEU A 33 -22.85 -24.25 3.29
C LEU A 33 -23.10 -24.11 1.79
N ASP A 34 -22.92 -25.18 1.01
CA ASP A 34 -23.18 -25.18 -0.43
C ASP A 34 -24.66 -24.87 -0.74
N SER A 35 -25.58 -25.40 0.07
CA SER A 35 -27.01 -25.16 -0.09
C SER A 35 -27.37 -23.71 0.27
N ALA A 36 -26.75 -23.14 1.30
CA ALA A 36 -26.91 -21.73 1.68
C ALA A 36 -26.34 -20.79 0.61
N VAL A 37 -25.17 -21.11 0.03
CA VAL A 37 -24.57 -20.35 -1.08
C VAL A 37 -25.47 -20.39 -2.32
N ARG A 38 -26.02 -21.56 -2.67
CA ARG A 38 -26.98 -21.69 -3.78
C ARG A 38 -28.26 -20.89 -3.52
N ALA A 39 -28.80 -20.95 -2.31
CA ALA A 39 -29.97 -20.16 -1.92
C ALA A 39 -29.67 -18.66 -2.03
N HIS A 40 -28.53 -18.21 -1.50
CA HIS A 40 -28.10 -16.82 -1.58
C HIS A 40 -27.96 -16.35 -3.03
N ARG A 41 -27.34 -17.16 -3.91
CA ARG A 41 -27.26 -16.87 -5.34
C ARG A 41 -28.64 -16.71 -5.97
N LYS A 42 -29.59 -17.58 -5.62
CA LYS A 42 -30.98 -17.49 -6.11
C LYS A 42 -31.68 -16.21 -5.62
N HIS A 43 -31.47 -15.83 -4.36
CA HIS A 43 -31.98 -14.56 -3.82
C HIS A 43 -31.38 -13.36 -4.54
N MET A 44 -30.07 -13.36 -4.80
CA MET A 44 -29.38 -12.30 -5.54
C MET A 44 -29.92 -12.13 -6.96
N VAL A 45 -30.14 -13.23 -7.68
CA VAL A 45 -30.75 -13.20 -9.03
C VAL A 45 -32.19 -12.68 -8.98
N SER A 46 -32.98 -13.09 -7.97
CA SER A 46 -34.34 -12.59 -7.76
C SER A 46 -34.35 -11.07 -7.48
N ILE A 47 -33.45 -10.60 -6.60
CA ILE A 47 -33.29 -9.17 -6.29
C ILE A 47 -32.85 -8.39 -7.52
N GLN A 48 -31.87 -8.89 -8.29
CA GLN A 48 -31.46 -8.27 -9.55
C GLN A 48 -32.63 -8.15 -10.51
N SER A 49 -33.41 -9.22 -10.71
CA SER A 49 -34.60 -9.16 -11.58
C SER A 49 -35.66 -8.18 -11.09
N ALA A 50 -35.87 -8.06 -9.78
CA ALA A 50 -36.79 -7.10 -9.20
C ALA A 50 -36.29 -5.65 -9.33
N VAL A 51 -34.98 -5.44 -9.25
CA VAL A 51 -34.33 -4.13 -9.44
C VAL A 51 -34.32 -3.73 -10.92
N SER A 52 -34.07 -4.65 -11.86
CA SER A 52 -34.14 -4.36 -13.31
C SER A 52 -35.54 -3.95 -13.77
N ASN A 53 -36.60 -4.41 -13.08
CA ASN A 53 -37.98 -3.95 -13.32
C ASN A 53 -38.26 -2.52 -12.79
N ILE A 54 -37.42 -2.01 -11.89
CA ILE A 54 -37.49 -0.65 -11.33
C ILE A 54 -36.43 0.16 -12.08
N GLY A 55 -36.75 0.55 -13.32
CA GLY A 55 -35.83 1.12 -14.30
C GLY A 55 -34.75 2.05 -13.74
N LEU A 56 -33.56 1.49 -13.55
CA LEU A 56 -32.28 2.18 -13.52
C LEU A 56 -31.32 1.34 -14.36
N SER A 57 -30.83 1.94 -15.44
CA SER A 57 -29.90 1.36 -16.40
C SER A 57 -28.70 0.68 -15.73
N GLU A 58 -28.41 -0.55 -16.17
CA GLU A 58 -27.45 -1.49 -15.59
C GLU A 58 -25.99 -1.01 -15.60
N PRO A 59 -25.14 -1.66 -14.77
CA PRO A 59 -23.83 -2.06 -15.25
C PRO A 59 -23.69 -3.60 -15.26
N ASP A 60 -23.23 -4.05 -16.42
CA ASP A 60 -22.77 -5.38 -16.80
C ASP A 60 -21.80 -5.99 -15.77
N ILE A 61 -22.12 -7.18 -15.25
CA ILE A 61 -21.21 -8.01 -14.44
C ILE A 61 -21.13 -9.39 -15.09
N ASP A 62 -20.39 -9.47 -16.20
CA ASP A 62 -19.76 -10.72 -16.60
C ASP A 62 -18.37 -10.81 -15.94
N GLN A 63 -18.20 -11.81 -15.07
CA GLN A 63 -16.93 -12.10 -14.41
C GLN A 63 -16.02 -12.90 -15.34
N THR A 64 -15.45 -12.19 -16.31
CA THR A 64 -14.16 -12.57 -16.89
C THR A 64 -13.27 -11.34 -16.74
N PRO A 65 -12.05 -11.42 -16.16
CA PRO A 65 -11.17 -10.26 -16.16
C PRO A 65 -11.02 -9.82 -17.62
N PRO A 66 -11.28 -8.53 -17.93
CA PRO A 66 -11.19 -8.07 -19.30
C PRO A 66 -9.80 -8.41 -19.82
N PRO A 67 -9.67 -8.88 -21.08
CA PRO A 67 -8.36 -9.08 -21.67
C PRO A 67 -7.56 -7.78 -21.49
N PRO A 68 -6.24 -7.89 -21.21
CA PRO A 68 -5.42 -6.69 -21.02
C PRO A 68 -5.65 -5.75 -22.21
N PRO A 69 -5.86 -4.45 -21.95
CA PRO A 69 -6.10 -3.49 -23.02
C PRO A 69 -4.99 -3.64 -24.06
N SER A 70 -5.36 -3.62 -25.34
CA SER A 70 -4.37 -3.60 -26.41
C SER A 70 -3.41 -2.43 -26.17
N PRO A 71 -2.12 -2.54 -26.52
CA PRO A 71 -1.13 -1.49 -26.24
C PRO A 71 -1.59 -0.10 -26.70
N ALA A 72 -2.30 -0.04 -27.83
CA ALA A 72 -2.88 1.18 -28.37
C ALA A 72 -4.03 1.76 -27.52
N SER A 73 -4.90 0.92 -26.95
CA SER A 73 -5.99 1.41 -26.08
C SER A 73 -5.50 1.80 -24.69
N ALA A 74 -4.47 1.12 -24.17
CA ALA A 74 -3.80 1.48 -22.92
C ALA A 74 -3.10 2.84 -23.04
N GLN A 75 -2.40 3.09 -24.15
CA GLN A 75 -1.75 4.37 -24.42
C GLN A 75 -2.76 5.51 -24.53
N ALA A 76 -3.84 5.33 -25.28
CA ALA A 76 -4.90 6.33 -25.39
C ALA A 76 -5.57 6.65 -24.05
N ALA A 77 -5.78 5.65 -23.19
CA ALA A 77 -6.32 5.85 -21.84
C ALA A 77 -5.37 6.65 -20.94
N LEU A 78 -4.05 6.40 -21.04
CA LEU A 78 -3.02 7.16 -20.34
C LEU A 78 -2.99 8.63 -20.78
N GLU A 79 -3.09 8.89 -22.08
CA GLU A 79 -3.15 10.26 -22.63
C GLU A 79 -4.38 11.03 -22.15
N GLN A 80 -5.50 10.35 -21.94
CA GLN A 80 -6.74 10.94 -21.42
C GLN A 80 -6.79 11.03 -19.89
N GLY A 81 -5.80 10.45 -19.18
CA GLY A 81 -5.75 10.44 -17.72
C GLY A 81 -6.75 9.48 -17.05
N ASN A 82 -7.38 8.60 -17.82
CA ASN A 82 -8.32 7.59 -17.32
C ASN A 82 -7.55 6.34 -16.89
N ILE A 83 -6.98 6.39 -15.69
CA ILE A 83 -6.04 5.38 -15.21
C ILE A 83 -6.75 4.43 -14.24
N GLN A 84 -6.78 3.14 -14.58
CA GLN A 84 -7.11 2.09 -13.63
C GLN A 84 -5.86 1.67 -12.88
N THR A 85 -5.86 1.80 -11.55
CA THR A 85 -4.72 1.44 -10.70
C THR A 85 -4.93 0.10 -10.02
N VAL A 86 -3.87 -0.71 -9.93
CA VAL A 86 -3.86 -1.98 -9.19
C VAL A 86 -2.99 -1.82 -7.94
N PRO A 87 -3.50 -2.13 -6.73
CA PRO A 87 -2.66 -2.10 -5.54
C PRO A 87 -1.56 -3.16 -5.59
N ILE A 88 -0.31 -2.76 -5.33
CA ILE A 88 0.83 -3.67 -5.21
C ILE A 88 0.76 -4.51 -3.92
N GLY A 89 0.09 -4.01 -2.90
CA GLY A 89 -0.04 -4.64 -1.59
C GLY A 89 -0.99 -3.87 -0.67
N TYR A 90 -1.14 -4.37 0.55
CA TYR A 90 -1.96 -3.73 1.59
C TYR A 90 -1.15 -3.59 2.87
N ILE A 91 -1.33 -2.45 3.54
CA ILE A 91 -0.70 -2.17 4.83
C ILE A 91 -1.34 -3.03 5.92
N SER A 92 -0.52 -3.75 6.67
CA SER A 92 -0.82 -4.22 8.02
C SER A 92 -0.18 -3.25 9.00
N SER A 93 -0.94 -2.61 9.88
CA SER A 93 -0.37 -1.62 10.82
C SER A 93 -1.02 -1.71 12.21
N CYS A 94 -0.39 -1.05 13.18
CA CYS A 94 -0.93 -0.90 14.53
C CYS A 94 -2.22 -0.04 14.61
N PHE A 95 -2.66 0.56 13.50
CA PHE A 95 -3.85 1.41 13.46
C PHE A 95 -5.03 0.71 12.78
N SER A 96 -6.00 0.23 13.55
CA SER A 96 -7.19 -0.46 13.01
C SER A 96 -8.25 0.49 12.45
N VAL A 97 -8.32 1.71 12.98
CA VAL A 97 -9.31 2.74 12.62
C VAL A 97 -8.66 4.11 12.48
N LYS A 98 -9.33 5.02 11.74
CA LYS A 98 -8.85 6.39 11.50
C LYS A 98 -8.64 7.19 12.79
N ASN A 99 -9.50 6.96 13.79
CA ASN A 99 -9.41 7.65 15.07
C ASN A 99 -8.18 7.14 15.83
N GLY A 100 -7.26 8.04 16.18
CA GLY A 100 -5.99 7.67 16.82
C GLY A 100 -4.86 7.36 15.83
N THR A 101 -5.12 7.31 14.52
CA THR A 101 -4.04 7.31 13.53
C THR A 101 -3.36 8.69 13.52
N PRO A 102 -2.02 8.77 13.53
CA PRO A 102 -1.30 10.03 13.43
C PRO A 102 -1.78 10.80 12.22
N ARG A 103 -1.93 12.12 12.36
CA ARG A 103 -2.29 12.97 11.21
C ARG A 103 -1.15 13.07 10.21
N GLN A 104 0.08 12.90 10.69
CA GLN A 104 1.32 12.86 9.92
C GLN A 104 2.27 11.92 10.66
N PRO A 105 3.19 11.24 9.95
CA PRO A 105 3.95 10.15 10.53
C PRO A 105 4.94 10.61 11.61
N THR A 106 5.55 11.79 11.42
CA THR A 106 6.55 12.38 12.32
C THR A 106 6.03 12.82 13.70
N ILE A 107 4.72 12.72 13.95
CA ILE A 107 4.05 13.30 15.13
C ILE A 107 3.85 12.26 16.24
N CYS A 108 3.89 10.98 15.91
CA CYS A 108 3.72 9.89 16.87
C CYS A 108 5.04 9.12 16.99
N GLY A 109 5.33 8.53 18.16
CA GLY A 109 6.46 7.60 18.31
C GLY A 109 6.39 6.44 17.31
N PRO A 110 7.38 5.54 17.26
CA PRO A 110 7.61 4.66 16.10
C PRO A 110 6.38 3.80 15.79
N SER A 111 5.58 4.27 14.84
CA SER A 111 4.38 3.59 14.36
C SER A 111 4.80 2.56 13.34
N ARG A 112 4.42 1.29 13.57
CA ARG A 112 4.92 0.17 12.77
C ARG A 112 3.89 -0.33 11.77
N ALA A 113 4.37 -0.72 10.61
CA ALA A 113 3.58 -1.35 9.57
C ALA A 113 4.39 -2.36 8.77
N GLU A 114 3.67 -3.23 8.08
CA GLU A 114 4.19 -4.16 7.09
C GLU A 114 3.43 -3.98 5.79
N LEU A 115 4.15 -3.96 4.67
CA LEU A 115 3.60 -4.00 3.32
C LEU A 115 4.05 -5.28 2.66
N ARG A 116 3.10 -6.20 2.42
CA ARG A 116 3.36 -7.41 1.63
C ARG A 116 2.98 -7.21 0.17
N ILE A 117 3.93 -7.40 -0.73
CA ILE A 117 3.70 -7.32 -2.18
C ILE A 117 2.93 -8.54 -2.64
N ARG A 118 1.91 -8.33 -3.48
CA ARG A 118 1.03 -9.41 -3.92
C ARG A 118 1.61 -10.17 -5.10
N GLN A 119 1.57 -11.50 -4.96
CA GLN A 119 1.80 -12.46 -6.05
C GLN A 119 0.95 -12.24 -7.30
N SER A 120 -0.25 -11.66 -7.15
CA SER A 120 -1.13 -11.35 -8.29
C SER A 120 -0.62 -10.21 -9.16
N VAL A 121 0.38 -9.44 -8.68
CA VAL A 121 1.00 -8.33 -9.41
C VAL A 121 2.32 -8.77 -10.04
N PHE A 122 3.14 -9.51 -9.30
CA PHE A 122 4.41 -10.05 -9.78
C PHE A 122 4.51 -11.54 -9.47
N ASN A 123 5.02 -12.32 -10.43
CA ASN A 123 5.23 -13.77 -10.25
C ASN A 123 6.31 -14.10 -9.20
N ASN A 124 7.24 -13.19 -8.91
CA ASN A 124 8.21 -13.31 -7.82
C ASN A 124 8.30 -11.94 -7.13
N PRO A 125 7.38 -11.61 -6.21
CA PRO A 125 7.26 -10.29 -5.60
C PRO A 125 8.55 -9.78 -4.94
N GLU A 126 9.32 -10.67 -4.34
CA GLU A 126 10.60 -10.39 -3.70
C GLU A 126 11.63 -9.80 -4.69
N HIS A 127 11.59 -10.18 -5.98
CA HIS A 127 12.49 -9.63 -6.98
C HIS A 127 12.26 -8.13 -7.22
N ALA A 128 11.03 -7.64 -7.04
CA ALA A 128 10.70 -6.23 -7.19
C ALA A 128 11.25 -5.36 -6.04
N LEU A 129 11.73 -5.98 -4.95
CA LEU A 129 12.24 -5.31 -3.76
C LEU A 129 13.77 -5.29 -3.67
N VAL A 130 14.47 -6.01 -4.56
CA VAL A 130 15.94 -6.11 -4.56
C VAL A 130 16.58 -4.72 -4.65
N GLY A 131 17.50 -4.42 -3.72
CA GLY A 131 18.25 -3.17 -3.66
C GLY A 131 17.54 -2.07 -2.87
N LEU A 132 16.26 -2.24 -2.51
CA LEU A 132 15.54 -1.27 -1.70
C LEU A 132 16.08 -1.20 -0.26
N GLU A 133 16.68 -2.29 0.23
CA GLU A 133 17.35 -2.36 1.54
C GLU A 133 18.56 -1.42 1.69
N GLN A 134 19.07 -0.86 0.59
CA GLN A 134 20.16 0.11 0.59
C GLN A 134 19.72 1.50 1.06
N TYR A 135 18.41 1.73 1.20
CA TYR A 135 17.83 3.02 1.57
C TYR A 135 17.30 2.98 3.01
N SER A 136 17.41 4.11 3.71
CA SER A 136 16.87 4.23 5.07
C SER A 136 15.39 4.63 5.09
N HIS A 137 14.91 5.26 4.02
CA HIS A 137 13.55 5.80 3.93
C HIS A 137 12.97 5.58 2.53
N VAL A 138 11.65 5.48 2.48
CA VAL A 138 10.88 5.26 1.25
C VAL A 138 9.65 6.14 1.22
N TRP A 139 9.31 6.63 0.03
CA TRP A 139 8.01 7.17 -0.28
C TRP A 139 7.01 6.04 -0.49
N ILE A 140 5.88 6.11 0.18
CA ILE A 140 4.73 5.22 0.00
C ILE A 140 3.59 6.03 -0.61
N ILE A 141 3.10 5.59 -1.77
CA ILE A 141 1.91 6.16 -2.43
C ILE A 141 0.75 5.19 -2.21
N PHE A 142 -0.34 5.66 -1.61
CA PHE A 142 -1.43 4.79 -1.19
C PHE A 142 -2.80 5.42 -1.42
N LEU A 143 -3.87 4.61 -1.29
CA LEU A 143 -5.25 5.07 -1.42
C LEU A 143 -5.91 5.27 -0.06
N PHE A 144 -6.58 6.41 0.12
CA PHE A 144 -7.46 6.65 1.27
C PHE A 144 -8.79 5.88 1.13
N HIS A 145 -8.72 4.55 1.14
CA HIS A 145 -9.82 3.62 0.86
C HIS A 145 -11.03 3.72 1.80
N LYS A 146 -10.89 4.28 3.00
CA LYS A 146 -12.01 4.52 3.94
C LYS A 146 -12.53 5.96 3.91
N ASN A 147 -12.10 6.79 2.98
CA ASN A 147 -12.84 8.04 2.71
C ASN A 147 -14.17 7.62 2.12
N GLY A 148 -15.27 7.96 2.79
CA GLY A 148 -16.62 7.51 2.40
C GLY A 148 -17.04 8.04 1.03
N HIS A 149 -18.14 8.80 0.96
CA HIS A 149 -18.59 9.33 -0.32
C HIS A 149 -17.51 10.16 -1.01
N MET A 150 -17.29 9.89 -2.31
CA MET A 150 -16.35 10.59 -3.19
C MET A 150 -16.76 12.04 -3.52
N SER A 151 -17.53 12.70 -2.65
CA SER A 151 -17.78 14.13 -2.80
C SER A 151 -16.56 14.91 -2.33
N TYR A 152 -15.76 15.39 -3.30
CA TYR A 152 -14.67 16.31 -3.05
C TYR A 152 -15.17 17.75 -3.16
N LYS A 153 -14.62 18.63 -2.32
CA LYS A 153 -14.91 20.07 -2.34
C LYS A 153 -13.66 20.83 -2.73
N ALA A 154 -13.82 21.89 -3.52
CA ALA A 154 -12.70 22.76 -3.90
C ALA A 154 -12.02 23.42 -2.69
N LYS A 155 -12.79 23.68 -1.62
CA LYS A 155 -12.29 24.20 -0.35
C LYS A 155 -12.56 23.24 0.81
N VAL A 156 -11.61 23.15 1.74
CA VAL A 156 -11.67 22.34 2.95
C VAL A 156 -11.38 23.20 4.18
N LYS A 157 -11.66 22.67 5.37
CA LYS A 157 -11.42 23.33 6.67
C LYS A 157 -10.41 22.50 7.48
N PRO A 158 -9.09 22.68 7.27
CA PRO A 158 -8.08 21.90 7.99
C PRO A 158 -8.12 22.18 9.50
N PRO A 159 -7.91 21.17 10.36
CA PRO A 159 -7.95 21.36 11.82
C PRO A 159 -6.96 22.41 12.35
N ARG A 160 -5.81 22.58 11.68
CA ARG A 160 -4.72 23.48 12.10
C ARG A 160 -4.94 24.95 11.76
N LEU A 161 -5.97 25.29 11.00
CA LEU A 161 -6.19 26.65 10.50
C LEU A 161 -7.30 27.40 11.25
N ASN A 162 -7.59 27.04 12.51
CA ASN A 162 -8.58 27.70 13.38
C ASN A 162 -9.94 27.97 12.69
N GLY A 163 -10.31 27.06 11.79
CA GLY A 163 -11.55 27.10 11.05
C GLY A 163 -11.60 27.93 9.77
N GLN A 164 -10.46 28.45 9.30
CA GLN A 164 -10.38 29.01 7.95
C GLN A 164 -10.61 27.94 6.87
N ARG A 165 -11.21 28.38 5.77
CA ARG A 165 -11.41 27.55 4.57
C ARG A 165 -10.36 27.90 3.52
N VAL A 166 -9.61 26.90 3.09
CA VAL A 166 -8.55 27.03 2.08
C VAL A 166 -8.76 26.04 0.94
N GLY A 167 -8.08 26.25 -0.18
CA GLY A 167 -8.16 25.33 -1.33
C GLY A 167 -7.69 23.93 -0.96
N VAL A 168 -8.31 22.88 -1.51
CA VAL A 168 -7.96 21.50 -1.18
C VAL A 168 -6.48 21.18 -1.49
N TYR A 169 -5.94 21.75 -2.55
CA TYR A 169 -4.55 21.53 -2.97
C TYR A 169 -3.51 22.30 -2.16
N SER A 170 -3.91 23.26 -1.32
CA SER A 170 -3.02 23.87 -0.34
C SER A 170 -2.96 23.07 0.98
N THR A 171 -3.43 21.82 0.98
CA THR A 171 -3.58 20.99 2.18
C THR A 171 -3.22 19.53 1.89
N ARG A 172 -3.05 18.74 2.96
CA ARG A 172 -2.95 17.27 2.92
C ARG A 172 -4.28 16.59 3.24
N SER A 173 -5.42 17.20 2.86
CA SER A 173 -6.74 16.60 3.09
C SER A 173 -6.83 15.23 2.40
N PRO A 174 -7.42 14.21 3.01
CA PRO A 174 -7.65 12.93 2.35
C PRO A 174 -8.82 13.02 1.33
N HIS A 175 -9.75 13.97 1.52
CA HIS A 175 -10.90 14.20 0.64
C HIS A 175 -10.49 15.04 -0.58
N ARG A 176 -10.08 14.36 -1.67
CA ARG A 176 -9.56 14.94 -2.91
C ARG A 176 -10.11 14.19 -4.13
N PRO A 177 -10.09 14.76 -5.35
CA PRO A 177 -10.53 14.05 -6.56
C PRO A 177 -9.81 12.71 -6.73
N ASN A 178 -8.48 12.73 -6.62
CA ASN A 178 -7.64 11.54 -6.52
C ASN A 178 -7.26 11.37 -5.06
N ALA A 179 -7.85 10.38 -4.39
CA ALA A 179 -7.67 10.11 -2.97
C ALA A 179 -6.32 9.43 -2.67
N LEU A 180 -5.24 9.97 -3.24
CA LEU A 180 -3.87 9.51 -3.07
C LEU A 180 -3.26 10.15 -1.83
N GLY A 181 -2.71 9.30 -0.96
CA GLY A 181 -1.84 9.66 0.15
C GLY A 181 -0.37 9.48 -0.23
N LEU A 182 0.49 10.22 0.47
CA LEU A 182 1.94 10.16 0.34
C LEU A 182 2.54 10.18 1.73
N THR A 183 3.36 9.17 2.04
CA THR A 183 4.03 9.03 3.34
C THR A 183 5.51 8.79 3.11
N LEU A 184 6.36 9.57 3.78
CA LEU A 184 7.78 9.25 3.95
C LEU A 184 7.86 8.32 5.16
N ALA A 185 8.15 7.04 4.92
CA ALA A 185 8.29 6.03 5.96
C ALA A 185 9.77 5.68 6.13
N LYS A 186 10.14 5.30 7.35
CA LYS A 186 11.42 4.65 7.62
C LYS A 186 11.36 3.19 7.15
N LEU A 187 12.36 2.76 6.39
CA LEU A 187 12.55 1.36 6.03
C LEU A 187 13.32 0.65 7.14
N ASP A 188 12.67 -0.28 7.84
CA ASP A 188 13.31 -1.02 8.93
C ASP A 188 14.06 -2.25 8.41
N LYS A 189 13.43 -3.00 7.51
CA LYS A 189 14.03 -4.17 6.83
C LYS A 189 13.13 -4.68 5.70
N ILE A 190 13.69 -5.55 4.86
CA ILE A 190 12.97 -6.34 3.86
C ILE A 190 13.10 -7.82 4.22
N ALA A 191 12.00 -8.57 4.16
CA ALA A 191 11.96 -10.00 4.41
C ALA A 191 11.10 -10.69 3.34
N GLY A 192 11.75 -11.29 2.34
CA GLY A 192 11.06 -11.91 1.20
C GLY A 192 10.25 -10.88 0.42
N ASP A 193 8.93 -11.08 0.34
CA ASP A 193 7.96 -10.21 -0.33
C ASP A 193 7.43 -9.07 0.56
N THR A 194 7.97 -8.92 1.77
CA THR A 194 7.43 -8.04 2.82
C THR A 194 8.41 -6.94 3.21
N VAL A 195 7.91 -5.69 3.17
CA VAL A 195 8.62 -4.48 3.58
C VAL A 195 8.16 -4.09 4.98
N HIS A 196 9.09 -4.00 5.93
CA HIS A 196 8.80 -3.56 7.30
C HIS A 196 9.11 -2.07 7.44
N LEU A 197 8.15 -1.31 7.95
CA LEU A 197 8.15 0.14 7.97
C LEU A 197 7.91 0.68 9.39
N SER A 198 8.56 1.81 9.66
CA SER A 198 8.29 2.66 10.83
C SER A 198 7.93 4.08 10.37
N ASP A 199 7.43 4.90 11.30
CA ASP A 199 7.01 6.28 11.05
C ASP A 199 5.96 6.35 9.93
N ILE A 200 4.84 5.67 10.15
CA ILE A 200 3.69 5.59 9.24
C ILE A 200 2.44 6.25 9.82
N ASP A 201 1.55 6.72 8.95
CA ASP A 201 0.25 7.34 9.26
C ASP A 201 -0.92 6.65 8.52
N MET A 202 -0.74 5.36 8.21
CA MET A 202 -1.69 4.54 7.45
C MET A 202 -2.40 3.51 8.34
N ILE A 203 -3.71 3.36 8.13
CA ILE A 203 -4.51 2.31 8.79
C ILE A 203 -4.31 0.95 8.13
N ALA A 204 -4.54 -0.11 8.88
CA ALA A 204 -4.58 -1.48 8.38
C ALA A 204 -5.62 -1.63 7.24
N GLY A 205 -5.24 -2.38 6.21
CA GLY A 205 -6.01 -2.55 4.97
C GLY A 205 -5.82 -1.44 3.95
N THR A 206 -4.98 -0.44 4.21
CA THR A 206 -4.67 0.61 3.23
C THR A 206 -4.03 0.03 1.97
N PRO A 207 -4.64 0.18 0.78
CA PRO A 207 -4.04 -0.25 -0.47
C PRO A 207 -2.85 0.64 -0.83
N VAL A 208 -1.70 0.04 -1.10
CA VAL A 208 -0.50 0.73 -1.60
C VAL A 208 -0.46 0.59 -3.11
N LEU A 209 -0.21 1.71 -3.79
CA LEU A 209 -0.07 1.78 -5.24
C LEU A 209 1.39 1.71 -5.67
N ASP A 210 2.30 2.29 -4.88
CA ASP A 210 3.70 2.39 -5.26
C ASP A 210 4.62 2.61 -4.05
N ILE A 211 5.89 2.26 -4.21
CA ILE A 211 6.99 2.48 -3.26
C ILE A 211 8.21 2.99 -4.01
N LYS A 212 8.85 4.05 -3.50
CA LYS A 212 10.07 4.63 -4.10
C LYS A 212 11.11 4.92 -3.03
N PRO A 213 12.41 4.74 -3.31
CA PRO A 213 13.45 5.20 -2.38
C PRO A 213 13.37 6.72 -2.20
N TYR A 214 13.60 7.19 -0.98
CA TYR A 214 13.81 8.61 -0.70
C TYR A 214 15.28 8.96 -0.96
N ILE A 215 15.52 9.99 -1.75
CA ILE A 215 16.87 10.46 -2.09
C ILE A 215 16.98 11.93 -1.67
N PRO A 216 17.73 12.26 -0.60
CA PRO A 216 17.83 13.62 -0.07
C PRO A 216 18.22 14.68 -1.11
N GLU A 217 19.07 14.32 -2.06
CA GLU A 217 19.55 15.21 -3.13
C GLU A 217 18.43 15.65 -4.07
N TYR A 218 17.43 14.80 -4.29
CA TYR A 218 16.32 15.06 -5.22
C TYR A 218 15.04 15.52 -4.50
N ASP A 219 14.82 15.01 -3.29
CA ASP A 219 13.55 15.15 -2.58
C ASP A 219 13.58 16.23 -1.49
N SER A 220 14.77 16.63 -1.01
CA SER A 220 14.91 17.71 -0.03
C SER A 220 15.12 19.07 -0.71
N PRO A 221 14.27 20.08 -0.43
CA PRO A 221 14.47 21.44 -0.95
C PRO A 221 15.79 22.08 -0.52
N HIS A 222 16.32 21.70 0.66
CA HIS A 222 17.52 22.32 1.24
C HIS A 222 18.80 21.89 0.51
N THR A 223 18.82 20.71 -0.10
CA THR A 223 19.98 20.21 -0.83
C THR A 223 20.17 20.94 -2.17
N ARG A 224 19.10 21.53 -2.72
CA ARG A 224 19.14 22.30 -3.98
C ARG A 224 19.79 23.68 -3.82
N MET A 225 19.89 24.19 -2.60
CA MET A 225 20.38 25.55 -2.32
C MET A 225 21.91 25.64 -2.26
N GLY A 226 22.64 24.54 -2.49
CA GLY A 226 24.11 24.51 -2.50
C GLY A 226 24.76 24.77 -3.87
N THR A 227 23.99 24.89 -4.96
CA THR A 227 24.51 25.04 -6.33
C THR A 227 24.23 26.39 -6.98
N ASP A 228 23.52 27.30 -6.30
CA ASP A 228 23.09 28.59 -6.88
C ASP A 228 23.83 29.81 -6.30
N SER A 229 24.94 29.61 -5.57
CA SER A 229 25.78 30.71 -5.08
C SER A 229 27.09 30.82 -5.84
N GLU A 230 27.01 31.07 -7.15
CA GLU A 230 28.09 31.77 -7.86
C GLU A 230 27.77 33.26 -7.79
N PRO A 231 28.57 34.11 -7.12
CA PRO A 231 28.40 35.55 -7.20
C PRO A 231 28.79 35.98 -8.62
N TYR A 232 27.84 36.59 -9.33
CA TYR A 232 28.09 37.23 -10.61
C TYR A 232 29.12 38.35 -10.42
N ASP A 233 30.35 38.09 -10.87
CA ASP A 233 31.47 39.02 -10.89
C ASP A 233 31.21 40.13 -11.92
N SER A 234 30.94 41.36 -11.45
CA SER A 234 31.01 42.56 -12.27
C SER A 234 32.41 43.18 -12.17
N ASN A 235 33.22 42.85 -13.17
CA ASN A 235 34.60 43.26 -13.35
C ASN A 235 34.81 44.80 -13.36
N THR A 236 35.76 45.34 -12.58
CA THR A 236 36.69 46.39 -13.07
C THR A 236 38.00 46.48 -12.25
N ASP A 237 39.11 46.18 -12.96
CA ASP A 237 40.51 46.66 -12.85
C ASP A 237 41.47 46.34 -11.66
N GLN A 238 42.36 45.36 -11.93
CA GLN A 238 43.84 45.25 -11.69
C GLN A 238 44.48 45.35 -10.26
N PRO A 239 45.74 44.87 -10.05
CA PRO A 239 46.36 43.56 -10.39
C PRO A 239 47.19 42.93 -9.21
N GLN A 240 47.65 41.66 -9.40
CA GLN A 240 48.64 40.89 -8.59
C GLN A 240 48.15 40.34 -7.23
N ALA A 241 48.50 39.15 -6.73
CA ALA A 241 49.62 38.25 -6.94
C ALA A 241 49.26 36.77 -6.59
N THR A 242 50.15 35.87 -7.00
CA THR A 242 50.31 34.41 -6.77
C THR A 242 49.85 33.83 -5.41
N THR A 243 49.27 32.61 -5.40
CA THR A 243 49.89 31.34 -4.93
C THR A 243 48.94 30.12 -5.02
N GLU A 244 49.54 28.93 -5.00
CA GLU A 244 49.07 27.58 -5.37
C GLU A 244 48.09 26.87 -4.40
N ALA A 245 47.64 25.69 -4.86
CA ALA A 245 47.15 24.51 -4.11
C ALA A 245 45.72 24.61 -3.53
N GLU A 246 44.86 23.58 -3.51
CA GLU A 246 44.98 22.15 -3.76
C GLU A 246 43.57 21.55 -3.96
N THR A 247 43.49 20.49 -4.74
CA THR A 247 42.33 19.61 -4.95
C THR A 247 41.86 18.92 -3.66
N SER A 248 40.54 18.80 -3.45
CA SER A 248 39.98 17.68 -2.68
C SER A 248 38.56 17.33 -3.13
N THR A 249 38.49 16.33 -4.01
CA THR A 249 37.29 15.55 -4.31
C THR A 249 37.04 14.60 -3.15
N MET A 250 35.88 14.67 -2.48
CA MET A 250 35.51 13.69 -1.45
C MET A 250 34.33 12.82 -1.90
N CYS A 251 34.70 11.58 -2.15
CA CYS A 251 33.94 10.41 -2.57
C CYS A 251 33.11 9.86 -1.40
N TRP A 252 31.82 9.57 -1.61
CA TRP A 252 30.99 8.87 -0.61
C TRP A 252 30.22 7.71 -1.25
N ARG A 253 30.95 6.63 -1.54
CA ARG A 253 30.39 5.27 -1.51
C ARG A 253 30.86 4.63 -0.21
N THR A 254 29.94 4.15 0.62
CA THR A 254 30.27 3.37 1.80
C THR A 254 30.85 2.02 1.37
N SER A 255 32.15 1.85 1.63
CA SER A 255 32.86 0.58 1.54
C SER A 255 32.31 -0.40 2.58
N GLY A 256 31.88 -1.57 2.13
CA GLY A 256 31.64 -2.73 3.00
C GLY A 256 32.94 -3.49 3.33
N HIS A 257 32.76 -4.56 4.10
CA HIS A 257 33.72 -5.50 4.73
C HIS A 257 34.19 -5.01 6.11
N MET A 258 34.07 -5.78 7.20
CA MET A 258 33.86 -7.22 7.44
C MET A 258 32.81 -7.45 8.53
#